data_AF-A0AAI9RQM9-F1
#
_entry.id   AF-A0AAI9RQM9-F1
#
_cell.length_a   1.000
_cell.length_b   1.000
_cell.length_c   1.000
_cell.angle_alpha   90.00
_cell.angle_beta   90.00
_cell.angle_gamma   90.00
#
_symmetry.space_group_name_H-M   'P 1'
#
loop_
_entity.id
_entity.type
_entity.pdbx_description
1 polymer ?
#
loop_
_entity_poly.entity_id
_entity_poly.type
_entity_poly.pdbx_seq_one_letter_code
_entity_poly.pdbx_strand_id
1 'polypeptide(L)'
;MKKWIILLCIALISSVIVPNSHVEASGNFQDIGDSHRAVTEISYLVNKNIINGVTSTHFVPDREVTRGEAAAMIGRSLGLNGTKRDTGFKDVGAGNMASGYIVELVNKKVISGYSDGTFRPNAKLNRGEMAILINRAFNLGGTNSSNSAQILMDKGIAQGMTDGSFGTNVTIIRSDFAVFLARTLNADFRVQSGDTSIFKTTQYVNVGSTTLNMRSKPQITNSPSNVIAKLTHGQAVSVASYTGNWAYIKVNNLKGYVDKSYLQSKKPSAVLPAPPPAAGNDITVIIDPGHGGSDPGADGFGFLEKNVVLNVGNHMKAYFDKTAIQVKMTRTGDTFPSLTQRAQFAGKYGGDLFVSIHANAFNNSANGQESFYYSSRAATNPYTNQSKALSIYMLGRMQEAWPLVNRGVKEGNLAVLRQNTVPATLVEMGFIDSATDIKYIQSETHRKNMGRALFLATLDYYYHYEGRTDLAQYYSVAGSSPSKRLH
;
A
#
# COMPACT_ATOMS: atom_id res chain seq x y z
N MET A 1 -98.86 -3.87 14.65
CA MET A 1 -97.75 -4.84 14.79
C MET A 1 -96.98 -4.92 13.48
N LYS A 2 -95.75 -4.40 13.45
CA LYS A 2 -94.58 -4.82 12.64
C LYS A 2 -93.62 -3.62 12.58
N LYS A 3 -92.45 -3.82 13.18
CA LYS A 3 -91.35 -2.85 13.29
C LYS A 3 -90.78 -2.60 11.88
N TRP A 4 -90.62 -1.34 11.49
CA TRP A 4 -89.84 -0.96 10.31
C TRP A 4 -88.61 -0.20 10.79
N ILE A 5 -87.47 -0.87 10.68
CA ILE A 5 -86.14 -0.37 10.98
C ILE A 5 -85.68 0.43 9.76
N ILE A 6 -85.39 1.71 9.98
CA ILE A 6 -84.79 2.60 8.98
C ILE A 6 -83.29 2.26 8.92
N LEU A 7 -82.86 1.63 7.83
CA LEU A 7 -81.46 1.39 7.50
C LEU A 7 -81.02 2.49 6.53
N LEU A 8 -80.20 3.41 7.05
CA LEU A 8 -79.57 4.49 6.31
C LEU A 8 -78.40 3.92 5.49
N CYS A 9 -78.46 4.05 4.17
CA CYS A 9 -77.40 3.69 3.24
C CYS A 9 -76.17 4.58 3.44
N ILE A 10 -75.11 4.05 4.05
CA ILE A 10 -73.76 4.60 3.98
C ILE A 10 -73.00 3.76 2.96
N ALA A 11 -72.66 4.38 1.83
CA ALA A 11 -71.78 3.80 0.82
C ALA A 11 -70.37 3.62 1.43
N LEU A 12 -70.05 2.37 1.81
CA LEU A 12 -68.70 1.96 2.14
C LEU A 12 -67.89 1.89 0.84
N ILE A 13 -67.07 2.91 0.58
CA ILE A 13 -65.94 2.80 -0.34
C ILE A 13 -64.92 1.91 0.37
N SER A 14 -65.05 0.60 0.19
CA SER A 14 -63.98 -0.34 0.51
C SER A 14 -62.88 -0.14 -0.52
N SER A 15 -61.89 0.66 -0.18
CA SER A 15 -60.58 0.61 -0.81
C SER A 15 -60.04 -0.80 -0.62
N VAL A 16 -60.21 -1.64 -1.64
CA VAL A 16 -59.44 -2.87 -1.76
C VAL A 16 -58.00 -2.42 -1.87
N ILE A 17 -57.29 -2.49 -0.75
CA ILE A 17 -55.84 -2.48 -0.73
C ILE A 17 -55.46 -3.77 -1.43
N VAL A 18 -55.31 -3.69 -2.75
CA VAL A 18 -54.50 -4.67 -3.49
C VAL A 18 -53.10 -4.47 -2.92
N PRO A 19 -52.51 -5.45 -2.23
CA PRO A 19 -51.09 -5.36 -1.95
C PRO A 19 -50.41 -5.32 -3.33
N ASN A 20 -49.91 -4.15 -3.70
CA ASN A 20 -48.83 -4.07 -4.68
C ASN A 20 -47.71 -4.91 -4.10
N SER A 21 -47.62 -6.17 -4.54
CA SER A 21 -46.40 -6.94 -4.40
C SER A 21 -45.37 -6.22 -5.28
N HIS A 22 -44.67 -5.27 -4.67
CA HIS A 22 -43.46 -4.73 -5.24
C HIS A 22 -42.54 -5.93 -5.53
N VAL A 23 -42.28 -6.19 -6.80
CA VAL A 23 -41.19 -7.08 -7.21
C VAL A 23 -39.91 -6.33 -6.88
N GLU A 24 -39.30 -6.67 -5.75
CA GLU A 24 -37.98 -6.17 -5.40
C GLU A 24 -36.93 -6.76 -6.34
N ALA A 25 -36.01 -5.92 -6.80
CA ALA A 25 -34.86 -6.32 -7.61
C ALA A 25 -33.89 -7.17 -6.76
N SER A 26 -34.11 -8.48 -6.69
CA SER A 26 -33.22 -9.43 -6.01
C SER A 26 -32.01 -9.75 -6.89
N GLY A 27 -31.05 -8.82 -7.01
CA GLY A 27 -29.86 -9.00 -7.84
C GLY A 27 -28.60 -9.50 -7.13
N ASN A 28 -28.53 -9.42 -5.79
CA ASN A 28 -27.28 -9.67 -5.08
C ASN A 28 -27.32 -11.02 -4.36
N PHE A 29 -26.84 -12.06 -5.05
CA PHE A 29 -26.52 -13.32 -4.39
C PHE A 29 -25.39 -13.09 -3.39
N GLN A 30 -25.54 -13.58 -2.16
CA GLN A 30 -24.59 -13.35 -1.07
C GLN A 30 -23.21 -13.96 -1.35
N ASP A 31 -23.17 -15.00 -2.18
CA ASP A 31 -21.96 -15.69 -2.62
C ASP A 31 -21.38 -15.15 -3.94
N ILE A 32 -21.94 -14.06 -4.46
CA ILE A 32 -21.43 -13.31 -5.62
C ILE A 32 -21.22 -11.86 -5.19
N GLY A 33 -20.05 -11.58 -4.62
CA GLY A 33 -19.67 -10.20 -4.29
C GLY A 33 -19.46 -9.34 -5.55
N ASP A 34 -19.51 -8.02 -5.38
CA ASP A 34 -19.37 -7.03 -6.47
C ASP A 34 -18.05 -7.15 -7.25
N SER A 35 -17.01 -7.75 -6.66
CA SER A 35 -15.72 -8.01 -7.30
C SER A 35 -15.63 -9.36 -8.02
N HIS A 36 -16.70 -10.17 -8.01
CA HIS A 36 -16.69 -11.49 -8.63
C HIS A 36 -16.62 -11.37 -10.15
N ARG A 37 -15.72 -12.13 -10.81
CA ARG A 37 -15.39 -11.97 -12.25
C ARG A 37 -16.57 -12.12 -13.22
N ALA A 38 -17.64 -12.78 -12.79
CA ALA A 38 -18.82 -13.09 -13.58
C ALA A 38 -20.06 -12.32 -13.11
N VAL A 39 -19.92 -11.38 -12.17
CA VAL A 39 -21.07 -10.68 -11.55
C VAL A 39 -21.93 -10.00 -12.61
N THR A 40 -21.31 -9.31 -13.57
CA THR A 40 -22.02 -8.61 -14.66
C THR A 40 -22.78 -9.58 -15.56
N GLU A 41 -22.11 -10.64 -16.03
CA GLU A 41 -22.73 -11.65 -16.89
C GLU A 41 -23.84 -12.42 -16.17
N ILE A 42 -23.65 -12.76 -14.88
CA ILE A 42 -24.67 -13.42 -14.05
C ILE A 42 -25.88 -12.50 -13.88
N SER A 43 -25.69 -11.24 -13.47
CA SER A 43 -26.79 -10.29 -13.29
C SER A 43 -27.56 -10.05 -14.58
N TYR A 44 -26.88 -9.95 -15.72
CA TYR A 44 -27.53 -9.83 -17.03
C TYR A 44 -28.45 -11.03 -17.32
N LEU A 45 -27.99 -12.25 -17.10
CA LEU A 45 -28.77 -13.46 -17.38
C LEU A 45 -29.91 -13.67 -16.38
N VAL A 46 -29.73 -13.29 -15.10
CA VAL A 46 -30.79 -13.31 -14.07
C VAL A 46 -31.90 -12.33 -14.44
N ASN A 47 -31.54 -11.09 -14.81
CA ASN A 47 -32.51 -10.08 -15.23
C ASN A 47 -33.31 -10.49 -16.48
N LYS A 48 -32.72 -11.34 -17.34
CA LYS A 48 -33.40 -11.94 -18.49
C LYS A 48 -34.16 -13.23 -18.18
N ASN A 49 -34.22 -13.65 -16.91
CA ASN A 49 -34.83 -14.91 -16.46
C ASN A 49 -34.24 -16.16 -17.14
N ILE A 50 -32.96 -16.11 -17.55
CA ILE A 50 -32.28 -17.21 -18.24
C ILE A 50 -31.64 -18.16 -17.22
N ILE A 51 -31.05 -17.61 -16.16
CA ILE A 51 -30.45 -18.37 -15.06
C ILE A 51 -31.03 -17.92 -13.73
N ASN A 52 -31.04 -18.83 -12.76
CA ASN A 52 -31.50 -18.57 -11.39
C ASN A 52 -30.45 -19.07 -10.38
N GLY A 53 -30.52 -18.55 -9.16
CA GLY A 53 -29.78 -19.10 -8.02
C GLY A 53 -30.22 -20.53 -7.68
N VAL A 54 -29.41 -21.20 -6.86
CA VAL A 54 -29.78 -22.49 -6.27
C VAL A 54 -30.80 -22.27 -5.15
N THR A 55 -30.68 -21.14 -4.45
CA THR A 55 -31.68 -20.59 -3.55
C THR A 55 -32.01 -19.15 -3.97
N SER A 56 -32.92 -18.49 -3.27
CA SER A 56 -33.18 -17.06 -3.47
C SER A 56 -31.98 -16.16 -3.15
N THR A 57 -31.01 -16.65 -2.36
CA THR A 57 -29.86 -15.84 -1.89
C THR A 57 -28.50 -16.36 -2.34
N HIS A 58 -28.40 -17.56 -2.91
CA HIS A 58 -27.13 -18.18 -3.30
C HIS A 58 -27.13 -18.67 -4.75
N PHE A 59 -26.09 -18.30 -5.50
CA PHE A 59 -25.88 -18.73 -6.88
C PHE A 59 -25.03 -20.00 -7.00
N VAL A 60 -24.09 -20.19 -6.08
CA VAL A 60 -23.08 -21.24 -6.01
C VAL A 60 -22.19 -21.27 -7.28
N PRO A 61 -21.34 -20.24 -7.50
CA PRO A 61 -20.64 -20.01 -8.77
C PRO A 61 -19.72 -21.13 -9.22
N ASP A 62 -19.15 -21.88 -8.27
CA ASP A 62 -18.14 -22.92 -8.50
C ASP A 62 -18.75 -24.32 -8.62
N ARG A 63 -20.07 -24.46 -8.48
CA ARG A 63 -20.72 -25.76 -8.67
C ARG A 63 -20.66 -26.17 -10.14
N GLU A 64 -20.32 -27.43 -10.38
CA GLU A 64 -20.32 -28.05 -11.71
C GLU A 64 -21.73 -28.18 -12.30
N VAL A 65 -21.85 -27.83 -13.59
CA VAL A 65 -23.12 -27.82 -14.33
C VAL A 65 -23.45 -29.21 -14.87
N THR A 66 -24.69 -29.65 -14.66
CA THR A 66 -25.20 -30.88 -15.27
C THR A 66 -25.73 -30.67 -16.68
N ARG A 67 -25.83 -31.75 -17.45
CA ARG A 67 -26.38 -31.74 -18.81
C ARG A 67 -27.82 -31.22 -18.87
N GLY A 68 -28.65 -31.57 -17.88
CA GLY A 68 -30.03 -31.07 -17.76
C GLY A 68 -30.09 -29.58 -17.41
N GLU A 69 -29.20 -29.10 -16.54
CA GLU A 69 -29.10 -27.67 -16.21
C GLU A 69 -28.68 -26.83 -17.43
N ALA A 70 -27.70 -27.31 -18.20
CA ALA A 70 -27.29 -26.67 -19.44
C ALA A 70 -28.42 -26.61 -20.47
N ALA A 71 -29.19 -27.70 -20.62
CA ALA A 71 -30.37 -27.72 -21.49
C ALA A 71 -31.41 -26.67 -21.08
N ALA A 72 -31.67 -26.53 -19.77
CA ALA A 72 -32.59 -25.51 -19.28
C ALA A 72 -32.07 -24.08 -19.52
N MET A 73 -30.79 -23.80 -19.26
CA MET A 73 -30.20 -22.46 -19.48
C MET A 73 -30.19 -22.07 -20.96
N ILE A 74 -29.77 -22.97 -21.84
CA ILE A 74 -29.78 -22.74 -23.30
C ILE A 74 -31.22 -22.62 -23.81
N GLY A 75 -32.11 -23.50 -23.37
CA GLY A 75 -33.53 -23.46 -23.77
C GLY A 75 -34.21 -22.13 -23.42
N ARG A 76 -33.96 -21.60 -22.21
CA ARG A 76 -34.45 -20.26 -21.83
C ARG A 76 -33.82 -19.15 -22.67
N SER A 77 -32.52 -19.23 -22.94
CA SER A 77 -31.82 -18.22 -23.74
C SER A 77 -32.33 -18.12 -25.19
N LEU A 78 -32.88 -19.22 -25.72
CA LEU A 78 -33.51 -19.29 -27.03
C LEU A 78 -35.02 -19.03 -27.00
N GLY A 79 -35.60 -18.75 -25.83
CA GLY A 79 -37.04 -18.52 -25.67
C GLY A 79 -37.92 -19.76 -25.93
N LEU A 80 -37.39 -20.97 -25.69
CA LEU A 80 -38.11 -22.22 -25.97
C LEU A 80 -39.19 -22.51 -24.93
N ASN A 81 -40.19 -23.30 -25.30
CA ASN A 81 -41.26 -23.71 -24.39
C ASN A 81 -40.75 -24.75 -23.37
N GLY A 82 -40.53 -24.29 -22.13
CA GLY A 82 -40.09 -25.13 -21.02
C GLY A 82 -41.16 -26.01 -20.37
N THR A 83 -42.41 -25.97 -20.82
CA THR A 83 -43.51 -26.74 -20.21
C THR A 83 -43.15 -28.22 -20.15
N LYS A 84 -43.19 -28.78 -18.94
CA LYS A 84 -42.80 -30.17 -18.71
C LYS A 84 -43.65 -31.14 -19.54
N ARG A 85 -42.99 -32.09 -20.19
CA ARG A 85 -43.63 -33.16 -20.97
C ARG A 85 -42.75 -34.39 -21.02
N ASP A 86 -43.30 -35.51 -21.49
CA ASP A 86 -42.51 -36.71 -21.72
C ASP A 86 -41.46 -36.46 -22.81
N THR A 87 -40.28 -37.03 -22.62
CA THR A 87 -39.13 -36.83 -23.52
C THR A 87 -38.86 -38.02 -24.42
N GLY A 88 -39.42 -39.19 -24.09
CA GLY A 88 -39.07 -40.46 -24.74
C GLY A 88 -37.72 -41.04 -24.31
N PHE A 89 -36.93 -40.34 -23.47
CA PHE A 89 -35.73 -40.90 -22.85
C PHE A 89 -36.06 -41.70 -21.60
N LYS A 90 -35.40 -42.85 -21.44
CA LYS A 90 -35.63 -43.79 -20.32
C LYS A 90 -35.39 -43.17 -18.93
N ASP A 91 -34.54 -42.15 -18.86
CA ASP A 91 -34.08 -41.52 -17.61
C ASP A 91 -34.54 -40.07 -17.45
N VAL A 92 -35.44 -39.58 -18.32
CA VAL A 92 -36.02 -38.23 -18.23
C VAL A 92 -37.53 -38.28 -18.48
N GLY A 93 -38.30 -38.56 -17.42
CA GLY A 93 -39.75 -38.48 -17.48
C GLY A 93 -40.30 -37.05 -17.40
N ALA A 94 -41.63 -36.91 -17.56
CA ALA A 94 -42.34 -35.64 -17.53
C ALA A 94 -42.22 -34.85 -16.21
N GLY A 95 -41.77 -35.45 -15.11
CA GLY A 95 -41.55 -34.74 -13.85
C GLY A 95 -40.31 -33.84 -13.84
N ASN A 96 -39.33 -34.11 -14.71
CA ASN A 96 -38.04 -33.42 -14.72
C ASN A 96 -38.20 -31.95 -15.13
N MET A 97 -37.59 -31.03 -14.38
CA MET A 97 -37.68 -29.57 -14.59
C MET A 97 -37.14 -29.11 -15.94
N ALA A 98 -36.25 -29.88 -16.57
CA ALA A 98 -35.68 -29.58 -17.88
C ALA A 98 -36.41 -30.30 -19.04
N SER A 99 -37.41 -31.15 -18.78
CA SER A 99 -37.95 -32.07 -19.81
C SER A 99 -38.50 -31.36 -21.04
N GLY A 100 -39.23 -30.25 -20.86
CA GLY A 100 -39.72 -29.43 -21.97
C GLY A 100 -38.59 -28.86 -22.83
N TYR A 101 -37.57 -28.26 -22.19
CA TYR A 101 -36.40 -27.72 -22.89
C TYR A 101 -35.57 -28.80 -23.59
N ILE A 102 -35.44 -29.99 -22.99
CA ILE A 102 -34.74 -31.13 -23.59
C ILE A 102 -35.43 -31.52 -24.91
N VAL A 103 -36.75 -31.67 -24.92
CA VAL A 103 -37.52 -31.98 -26.14
C VAL A 103 -37.28 -30.94 -27.23
N GLU A 104 -37.39 -29.65 -26.90
CA GLU A 104 -37.21 -28.57 -27.88
C GLU A 104 -35.78 -28.53 -28.45
N LEU A 105 -34.76 -28.73 -27.61
CA LEU A 105 -33.37 -28.72 -28.05
C LEU A 105 -32.99 -29.97 -28.86
N VAL A 106 -33.62 -31.11 -28.60
CA VAL A 106 -33.48 -32.32 -29.45
C VAL A 106 -34.10 -32.08 -30.82
N ASN A 107 -35.31 -31.52 -30.89
CA ASN A 107 -35.97 -31.17 -32.15
C ASN A 107 -35.13 -30.19 -32.99
N LYS A 108 -34.48 -29.23 -32.32
CA LYS A 108 -33.56 -28.27 -32.94
C LYS A 108 -32.16 -28.83 -33.23
N LYS A 109 -31.90 -30.12 -32.94
CA LYS A 109 -30.61 -30.80 -33.12
C LYS A 109 -29.44 -30.12 -32.39
N VAL A 110 -29.73 -29.40 -31.30
CA VAL A 110 -28.72 -28.78 -30.44
C VAL A 110 -28.09 -29.83 -29.53
N ILE A 111 -28.93 -30.69 -28.96
CA ILE A 111 -28.54 -31.77 -28.05
C ILE A 111 -29.16 -33.10 -28.50
N SER A 112 -28.56 -34.22 -28.15
CA SER A 112 -29.07 -35.57 -28.45
C SER A 112 -28.99 -36.47 -27.22
N GLY A 113 -29.75 -37.57 -27.22
CA GLY A 113 -29.54 -38.66 -26.29
C GLY A 113 -28.39 -39.59 -26.71
N TYR A 114 -28.18 -40.63 -25.92
CA TYR A 114 -27.24 -41.71 -26.15
C TYR A 114 -27.94 -42.89 -26.87
N SER A 115 -27.15 -43.78 -27.48
CA SER A 115 -27.67 -44.94 -28.22
C SER A 115 -28.45 -45.94 -27.37
N ASP A 116 -28.25 -45.92 -26.05
CA ASP A 116 -28.98 -46.75 -25.07
C ASP A 116 -30.41 -46.23 -24.76
N GLY A 117 -30.80 -45.09 -25.35
CA GLY A 117 -32.08 -44.43 -25.13
C GLY A 117 -32.12 -43.54 -23.88
N THR A 118 -30.97 -43.22 -23.28
CA THR A 118 -30.85 -42.29 -22.15
C THR A 118 -30.42 -40.89 -22.59
N PHE A 119 -30.69 -39.88 -21.76
CA PHE A 119 -30.21 -38.51 -21.93
C PHE A 119 -29.10 -38.15 -20.93
N ARG A 120 -29.08 -38.79 -19.76
CA ARG A 120 -28.15 -38.60 -18.64
C ARG A 120 -28.19 -37.17 -18.08
N PRO A 121 -29.35 -36.71 -17.54
CA PRO A 121 -29.54 -35.31 -17.15
C PRO A 121 -28.62 -34.85 -16.01
N ASN A 122 -28.14 -35.77 -15.18
CA ASN A 122 -27.27 -35.47 -14.03
C ASN A 122 -25.77 -35.57 -14.37
N ALA A 123 -25.42 -36.04 -15.58
CA ALA A 123 -24.03 -36.08 -16.01
C ALA A 123 -23.43 -34.66 -16.05
N LYS A 124 -22.20 -34.52 -15.56
CA LYS A 124 -21.48 -33.24 -15.60
C LYS A 124 -20.98 -32.95 -17.00
N LEU A 125 -21.06 -31.69 -17.42
CA LEU A 125 -20.51 -31.27 -18.70
C LEU A 125 -19.08 -30.78 -18.54
N ASN A 126 -18.24 -31.13 -19.51
CA ASN A 126 -16.97 -30.42 -19.69
C ASN A 126 -17.15 -29.19 -20.60
N ARG A 127 -16.12 -28.34 -20.61
CA ARG A 127 -16.11 -27.11 -21.41
C ARG A 127 -16.19 -27.39 -22.91
N GLY A 128 -15.60 -28.47 -23.40
CA GLY A 128 -15.70 -28.86 -24.82
C GLY A 128 -17.14 -29.17 -25.24
N GLU A 129 -17.85 -29.95 -24.44
CA GLU A 129 -19.26 -30.27 -24.64
C GLU A 129 -20.13 -29.02 -24.57
N MET A 130 -19.91 -28.15 -23.59
CA MET A 130 -20.62 -26.87 -23.51
C MET A 130 -20.36 -26.00 -24.76
N ALA A 131 -19.13 -25.97 -25.27
CA ALA A 131 -18.81 -25.19 -26.46
C ALA A 131 -19.60 -25.68 -27.69
N ILE A 132 -19.71 -27.00 -27.87
CA ILE A 132 -20.54 -27.61 -28.91
C ILE A 132 -22.00 -27.19 -28.75
N LEU A 133 -22.54 -27.22 -27.53
CA LEU A 133 -23.93 -26.86 -27.27
C LEU A 133 -24.22 -25.39 -27.59
N ILE A 134 -23.38 -24.45 -27.13
CA ILE A 134 -23.51 -23.02 -27.47
C ILE A 134 -23.43 -22.82 -28.97
N ASN A 135 -22.45 -23.43 -29.62
CA ASN A 135 -22.26 -23.26 -31.06
C ASN A 135 -23.45 -23.75 -31.88
N ARG A 136 -24.03 -24.91 -31.54
CA ARG A 136 -25.24 -25.42 -32.20
C ARG A 136 -26.46 -24.57 -31.88
N ALA A 137 -26.63 -24.18 -30.64
CA ALA A 137 -27.77 -23.37 -30.20
C ALA A 137 -27.84 -22.02 -30.93
N PHE A 138 -26.69 -21.39 -31.16
CA PHE A 138 -26.60 -20.04 -31.73
C PHE A 138 -26.01 -20.01 -33.14
N ASN A 139 -25.92 -21.16 -33.81
CA ASN A 139 -25.42 -21.29 -35.19
C ASN A 139 -24.04 -20.65 -35.42
N LEU A 140 -23.10 -20.84 -34.48
CA LEU A 140 -21.75 -20.26 -34.55
C LEU A 140 -20.75 -21.09 -35.37
N GLY A 141 -21.10 -22.34 -35.73
CA GLY A 141 -20.26 -23.29 -36.47
C GLY A 141 -19.57 -24.33 -35.57
N GLY A 142 -18.65 -25.13 -36.11
CA GLY A 142 -17.92 -26.15 -35.33
C GLY A 142 -18.68 -27.49 -35.23
N THR A 143 -17.92 -28.57 -35.17
CA THR A 143 -18.41 -29.96 -35.27
C THR A 143 -17.85 -30.88 -34.19
N ASN A 144 -16.81 -30.46 -33.47
CA ASN A 144 -16.16 -31.18 -32.38
C ASN A 144 -15.71 -30.20 -31.27
N SER A 145 -15.22 -30.73 -30.15
CA SER A 145 -14.88 -29.92 -28.98
C SER A 145 -13.78 -28.90 -29.28
N SER A 146 -12.76 -29.28 -30.07
CA SER A 146 -11.60 -28.42 -30.34
C SER A 146 -11.96 -27.26 -31.28
N ASN A 147 -12.65 -27.52 -32.39
CA ASN A 147 -13.05 -26.44 -33.30
C ASN A 147 -14.15 -25.55 -32.71
N SER A 148 -15.04 -26.11 -31.88
CA SER A 148 -16.07 -25.32 -31.21
C SER A 148 -15.46 -24.40 -30.16
N ALA A 149 -14.51 -24.91 -29.38
CA ALA A 149 -13.71 -24.11 -28.47
C ALA A 149 -13.00 -22.96 -29.19
N GLN A 150 -12.34 -23.23 -30.31
CA GLN A 150 -11.64 -22.21 -31.09
C GLN A 150 -12.60 -21.12 -31.59
N ILE A 151 -13.78 -21.50 -32.11
CA ILE A 151 -14.81 -20.53 -32.54
C ILE A 151 -15.24 -19.61 -31.40
N LEU A 152 -15.41 -20.14 -30.18
CA LEU A 152 -15.76 -19.31 -29.02
C LEU A 152 -14.63 -18.36 -28.64
N MET A 153 -13.37 -18.79 -28.74
CA MET A 153 -12.20 -17.94 -28.55
C MET A 153 -12.14 -16.83 -29.62
N ASP A 154 -12.30 -17.21 -30.89
CA ASP A 154 -12.23 -16.32 -32.05
C ASP A 154 -13.39 -15.32 -32.10
N LYS A 155 -14.53 -15.64 -31.48
CA LYS A 155 -15.66 -14.71 -31.35
C LYS A 155 -15.58 -13.89 -30.07
N GLY A 156 -14.55 -14.05 -29.25
CA GLY A 156 -14.44 -13.34 -27.98
C GLY A 156 -15.40 -13.81 -26.90
N ILE A 157 -16.07 -14.93 -27.12
CA ILE A 157 -17.00 -15.50 -26.14
C ILE A 157 -16.22 -16.14 -25.00
N ALA A 158 -15.03 -16.70 -25.28
CA ALA A 158 -14.13 -17.26 -24.28
C ALA A 158 -12.74 -16.63 -24.32
N GLN A 159 -12.06 -16.62 -23.17
CA GLN A 159 -10.68 -16.12 -23.02
C GLN A 159 -9.64 -17.25 -22.81
N GLY A 160 -10.09 -18.51 -22.82
CA GLY A 160 -9.25 -19.66 -22.55
C GLY A 160 -8.97 -19.83 -21.07
N MET A 161 -8.19 -20.85 -20.73
CA MET A 161 -7.62 -21.08 -19.41
C MET A 161 -6.25 -20.42 -19.31
N THR A 162 -5.72 -20.43 -18.10
CA THR A 162 -4.43 -19.85 -17.74
C THR A 162 -3.26 -20.45 -18.54
N ASP A 163 -3.37 -21.71 -19.00
CA ASP A 163 -2.36 -22.39 -19.81
C ASP A 163 -2.46 -22.08 -21.32
N GLY A 164 -3.36 -21.17 -21.71
CA GLY A 164 -3.63 -20.81 -23.10
C GLY A 164 -4.51 -21.81 -23.86
N SER A 165 -4.84 -22.96 -23.26
CA SER A 165 -5.81 -23.88 -23.80
C SER A 165 -7.23 -23.38 -23.56
N PHE A 166 -8.22 -23.88 -24.29
CA PHE A 166 -9.62 -23.72 -23.87
C PHE A 166 -9.98 -24.61 -22.66
N GLY A 167 -9.15 -25.64 -22.45
CA GLY A 167 -9.33 -26.75 -21.52
C GLY A 167 -10.66 -27.48 -21.70
N THR A 168 -10.84 -28.04 -22.90
CA THR A 168 -12.04 -28.77 -23.32
C THR A 168 -12.43 -29.90 -22.37
N ASN A 169 -11.48 -30.54 -21.69
CA ASN A 169 -11.75 -31.68 -20.82
C ASN A 169 -12.09 -31.30 -19.36
N VAL A 170 -12.01 -30.02 -19.00
CA VAL A 170 -12.32 -29.58 -17.63
C VAL A 170 -13.82 -29.43 -17.47
N THR A 171 -14.35 -29.97 -16.36
CA THR A 171 -15.76 -29.81 -15.98
C THR A 171 -16.12 -28.33 -15.86
N ILE A 172 -17.24 -27.93 -16.46
CA ILE A 172 -17.65 -26.53 -16.45
C ILE A 172 -18.43 -26.17 -15.18
N ILE A 173 -18.06 -25.06 -14.56
CA ILE A 173 -18.76 -24.49 -13.41
C ILE A 173 -19.82 -23.46 -13.83
N ARG A 174 -20.78 -23.18 -12.94
CA ARG A 174 -21.92 -22.29 -13.21
C ARG A 174 -21.52 -20.89 -13.65
N SER A 175 -20.50 -20.31 -13.01
CA SER A 175 -20.02 -18.97 -13.37
C SER A 175 -19.40 -18.90 -14.77
N ASP A 176 -18.63 -19.92 -15.18
CA ASP A 176 -18.08 -20.01 -16.54
C ASP A 176 -19.16 -20.18 -17.60
N PHE A 177 -20.13 -21.05 -17.33
CA PHE A 177 -21.27 -21.25 -18.22
C PHE A 177 -22.04 -19.93 -18.43
N ALA A 178 -22.29 -19.19 -17.34
CA ALA A 178 -22.95 -17.89 -17.38
C ALA A 178 -22.17 -16.87 -18.22
N VAL A 179 -20.85 -16.79 -18.04
CA VAL A 179 -19.99 -15.89 -18.83
C VAL A 179 -20.11 -16.20 -20.32
N PHE A 180 -19.93 -17.46 -20.72
CA PHE A 180 -19.97 -17.82 -22.14
C PHE A 180 -21.35 -17.62 -22.76
N LEU A 181 -22.42 -17.95 -22.03
CA LEU A 181 -23.78 -17.75 -22.52
C LEU A 181 -24.11 -16.26 -22.64
N ALA A 182 -23.77 -15.44 -21.65
CA ALA A 182 -23.99 -14.00 -21.69
C ALA A 182 -23.25 -13.34 -22.85
N ARG A 183 -21.98 -13.69 -23.06
CA ARG A 183 -21.16 -13.19 -24.19
C ARG A 183 -21.66 -13.69 -25.54
N THR A 184 -22.29 -14.85 -25.58
CA THR A 184 -22.95 -15.31 -26.81
C THR A 184 -24.15 -14.42 -27.13
N LEU A 185 -24.98 -14.12 -26.14
CA LEU A 185 -26.22 -13.35 -26.26
C LEU A 185 -26.01 -11.84 -26.41
N ASN A 186 -24.91 -11.31 -25.90
CA ASN A 186 -24.57 -9.90 -25.99
C ASN A 186 -23.11 -9.73 -26.44
N ALA A 187 -22.94 -9.17 -27.64
CA ALA A 187 -21.62 -8.92 -28.20
C ALA A 187 -20.80 -7.90 -27.41
N ASP A 188 -21.44 -7.02 -26.63
CA ASP A 188 -20.77 -6.02 -25.80
C ASP A 188 -19.97 -6.66 -24.66
N PHE A 189 -20.33 -7.88 -24.25
CA PHE A 189 -19.56 -8.64 -23.27
C PHE A 189 -18.41 -9.43 -23.90
N ARG A 190 -18.34 -9.55 -25.24
CA ARG A 190 -17.31 -10.33 -25.93
C ARG A 190 -15.96 -9.62 -25.88
N VAL A 191 -14.94 -10.45 -25.87
CA VAL A 191 -13.54 -10.07 -25.74
C VAL A 191 -12.95 -10.04 -27.14
N GLN A 192 -12.78 -8.86 -27.72
CA GLN A 192 -12.42 -8.73 -29.14
C GLN A 192 -11.12 -9.48 -29.48
N SER A 193 -11.21 -10.40 -30.43
CA SER A 193 -10.13 -11.22 -30.96
C SER A 193 -9.39 -10.45 -32.07
N GLY A 194 -8.11 -10.19 -31.85
CA GLY A 194 -7.24 -9.55 -32.84
C GLY A 194 -7.12 -8.03 -32.75
N ASP A 195 -7.95 -7.35 -31.97
CA ASP A 195 -7.87 -5.89 -31.89
C ASP A 195 -6.83 -5.42 -30.86
N THR A 196 -5.84 -4.66 -31.32
CA THR A 196 -5.05 -3.78 -30.44
C THR A 196 -5.92 -2.79 -29.65
N SER A 197 -7.22 -2.69 -29.95
CA SER A 197 -8.22 -1.93 -29.19
C SER A 197 -8.70 -2.56 -27.88
N ILE A 198 -8.35 -3.80 -27.52
CA ILE A 198 -8.67 -4.28 -26.15
C ILE A 198 -7.71 -3.66 -25.14
N PHE A 199 -6.48 -3.38 -25.58
CA PHE A 199 -5.41 -2.76 -24.83
C PHE A 199 -5.56 -1.22 -24.83
N LYS A 200 -6.76 -0.71 -24.53
CA LYS A 200 -7.06 0.75 -24.50
C LYS A 200 -6.64 1.43 -23.21
N THR A 201 -6.63 0.68 -22.11
CA THR A 201 -6.38 1.27 -20.80
C THR A 201 -4.88 1.28 -20.55
N THR A 202 -4.26 2.44 -20.73
CA THR A 202 -2.89 2.65 -20.26
C THR A 202 -2.91 2.65 -18.74
N GLN A 203 -2.17 1.72 -18.15
CA GLN A 203 -1.80 1.75 -16.75
C GLN A 203 -0.29 1.75 -16.64
N TYR A 204 0.19 2.01 -15.44
CA TYR A 204 1.59 2.12 -15.17
C TYR A 204 1.96 1.16 -14.06
N VAL A 205 3.10 0.50 -14.25
CA VAL A 205 3.66 -0.40 -13.24
C VAL A 205 4.05 0.40 -12.00
N ASN A 206 3.52 0.02 -10.85
CA ASN A 206 3.77 0.63 -9.55
C ASN A 206 4.46 -0.38 -8.63
N VAL A 207 5.78 -0.52 -8.82
CA VAL A 207 6.67 -1.31 -7.95
C VAL A 207 7.70 -0.39 -7.30
N GLY A 208 8.36 -0.80 -6.21
CA GLY A 208 9.45 -0.02 -5.62
C GLY A 208 10.72 -0.01 -6.50
N SER A 209 11.90 -0.16 -5.89
CA SER A 209 13.19 -0.31 -6.60
C SER A 209 13.36 -1.68 -7.31
N THR A 210 12.28 -2.44 -7.50
CA THR A 210 12.28 -3.78 -8.07
C THR A 210 11.63 -3.82 -9.44
N THR A 211 11.45 -5.02 -9.99
CA THR A 211 10.76 -5.26 -11.26
C THR A 211 9.52 -6.12 -11.05
N LEU A 212 8.45 -5.84 -11.80
CA LEU A 212 7.27 -6.69 -11.88
C LEU A 212 7.50 -7.81 -12.90
N ASN A 213 7.39 -9.06 -12.46
CA ASN A 213 7.47 -10.20 -13.38
C ASN A 213 6.20 -10.28 -14.24
N MET A 214 6.36 -10.09 -15.54
CA MET A 214 5.36 -10.40 -16.55
C MET A 214 5.48 -11.87 -16.94
N ARG A 215 4.36 -12.58 -16.90
CA ARG A 215 4.33 -14.03 -16.99
C ARG A 215 3.50 -14.51 -18.19
N SER A 216 3.86 -15.64 -18.78
CA SER A 216 3.08 -16.27 -19.86
C SER A 216 1.71 -16.79 -19.40
N LYS A 217 1.57 -17.09 -18.10
CA LYS A 217 0.34 -17.57 -17.46
C LYS A 217 0.17 -16.99 -16.05
N PRO A 218 -1.07 -16.71 -15.60
CA PRO A 218 -1.35 -16.24 -14.24
C PRO A 218 -1.19 -17.41 -13.26
N GLN A 219 -0.18 -17.35 -12.39
CA GLN A 219 0.07 -18.40 -11.39
C GLN A 219 0.61 -17.80 -10.10
N ILE A 220 0.19 -18.36 -8.97
CA ILE A 220 0.51 -17.85 -7.63
C ILE A 220 1.88 -18.34 -7.12
N THR A 221 2.52 -19.29 -7.80
CA THR A 221 3.81 -19.86 -7.42
C THR A 221 4.97 -19.11 -8.07
N ASN A 222 6.05 -18.91 -7.32
CA ASN A 222 7.25 -18.17 -7.75
C ASN A 222 8.16 -18.98 -8.69
N SER A 223 7.59 -19.67 -9.68
CA SER A 223 8.39 -20.38 -10.68
C SER A 223 9.08 -19.38 -11.62
N PRO A 224 10.40 -19.48 -11.87
CA PRO A 224 11.08 -18.65 -12.88
C PRO A 224 10.69 -19.02 -14.32
N SER A 225 10.26 -20.26 -14.56
CA SER A 225 10.06 -20.84 -15.90
C SER A 225 8.93 -20.23 -16.73
N ASN A 226 8.09 -19.36 -16.13
CA ASN A 226 7.01 -18.67 -16.84
C ASN A 226 7.19 -17.14 -16.89
N VAL A 227 8.29 -16.60 -16.37
CA VAL A 227 8.59 -15.17 -16.49
C VAL A 227 9.06 -14.90 -17.92
N ILE A 228 8.33 -14.08 -18.66
CA ILE A 228 8.62 -13.74 -20.06
C ILE A 228 9.15 -12.32 -20.23
N ALA A 229 8.94 -11.45 -19.24
CA ALA A 229 9.56 -10.13 -19.15
C ALA A 229 9.59 -9.62 -17.71
N LYS A 230 10.44 -8.62 -17.46
CA LYS A 230 10.49 -7.87 -16.21
C LYS A 230 10.17 -6.42 -16.51
N LEU A 231 9.18 -5.87 -15.82
CA LEU A 231 8.70 -4.51 -16.05
C LEU A 231 9.19 -3.59 -14.93
N THR A 232 9.63 -2.40 -15.29
CA THR A 232 10.15 -1.40 -14.35
C THR A 232 9.04 -0.49 -13.86
N HIS A 233 9.24 0.17 -12.72
CA HIS A 233 8.28 1.16 -12.25
C HIS A 233 8.09 2.30 -13.24
N GLY A 234 6.86 2.78 -13.36
CA GLY A 234 6.48 3.85 -14.27
C GLY A 234 6.41 3.40 -15.73
N GLN A 235 6.76 2.14 -16.03
CA GLN A 235 6.60 1.57 -17.37
C GLN A 235 5.12 1.53 -17.73
N ALA A 236 4.78 2.15 -18.84
CA ALA A 236 3.43 2.12 -19.39
C ALA A 236 3.14 0.72 -19.94
N VAL A 237 1.98 0.18 -19.57
CA VAL A 237 1.43 -1.05 -20.09
C VAL A 237 0.02 -0.80 -20.55
N SER A 238 -0.38 -1.48 -21.60
CA SER A 238 -1.76 -1.44 -22.05
C SER A 238 -2.49 -2.65 -21.45
N VAL A 239 -3.58 -2.42 -20.74
CA VAL A 239 -4.37 -3.46 -20.06
C VAL A 239 -5.58 -3.83 -20.91
N ALA A 240 -5.84 -5.13 -21.07
CA ALA A 240 -7.00 -5.65 -21.79
C ALA A 240 -8.11 -6.17 -20.88
N SER A 241 -7.75 -6.93 -19.84
CA SER A 241 -8.72 -7.55 -18.94
C SER A 241 -8.10 -7.92 -17.60
N TYR A 242 -8.95 -8.23 -16.63
CA TYR A 242 -8.56 -8.77 -15.33
C TYR A 242 -9.14 -10.17 -15.13
N THR A 243 -8.39 -11.06 -14.51
CA THR A 243 -8.83 -12.40 -14.10
C THR A 243 -8.31 -12.66 -12.69
N GLY A 244 -9.18 -12.56 -11.69
CA GLY A 244 -8.78 -12.59 -10.28
C GLY A 244 -7.87 -11.40 -9.93
N ASN A 245 -6.68 -11.68 -9.42
CA ASN A 245 -5.63 -10.68 -9.16
C ASN A 245 -4.71 -10.45 -10.35
N TRP A 246 -4.95 -11.06 -11.51
CA TRP A 246 -4.08 -10.89 -12.67
C TRP A 246 -4.66 -9.91 -13.67
N ALA A 247 -3.81 -9.03 -14.18
CA ALA A 247 -4.09 -8.19 -15.34
C ALA A 247 -3.43 -8.82 -16.58
N TYR A 248 -4.20 -8.98 -17.65
CA TYR A 248 -3.66 -9.34 -18.96
C TYR A 248 -3.25 -8.07 -19.70
N ILE A 249 -1.96 -7.96 -20.01
CA ILE A 249 -1.34 -6.72 -20.50
C ILE A 249 -0.54 -6.93 -21.77
N LYS A 250 -0.33 -5.84 -22.51
CA LYS A 250 0.59 -5.72 -23.63
C LYS A 250 1.67 -4.69 -23.30
N VAL A 251 2.91 -5.05 -23.59
CA VAL A 251 4.05 -4.13 -23.56
C VAL A 251 4.94 -4.44 -24.77
N ASN A 252 5.21 -3.44 -25.61
CA ASN A 252 5.82 -3.64 -26.92
C ASN A 252 5.07 -4.74 -27.72
N ASN A 253 5.78 -5.79 -28.17
CA ASN A 253 5.20 -6.94 -28.88
C ASN A 253 4.85 -8.12 -27.97
N LEU A 254 5.08 -8.01 -26.65
CA LEU A 254 4.83 -9.07 -25.68
C LEU A 254 3.43 -8.95 -25.07
N LYS A 255 2.77 -10.09 -24.87
CA LYS A 255 1.47 -10.23 -24.21
C LYS A 255 1.59 -11.23 -23.06
N GLY A 256 0.97 -10.95 -21.92
CA GLY A 256 1.15 -11.76 -20.72
C GLY A 256 0.46 -11.18 -19.49
N TYR A 257 0.70 -11.79 -18.35
CA TYR A 257 -0.02 -11.54 -17.11
C TYR A 257 0.90 -10.90 -16.07
N VAL A 258 0.38 -9.91 -15.36
CA VAL A 258 1.00 -9.31 -14.17
C VAL A 258 -0.01 -9.25 -13.03
N ASP A 259 0.45 -9.17 -11.79
CA ASP A 259 -0.46 -8.95 -10.66
C ASP A 259 -0.99 -7.50 -10.71
N LYS A 260 -2.32 -7.37 -10.70
CA LYS A 260 -3.05 -6.10 -10.84
C LYS A 260 -2.76 -5.16 -9.68
N SER A 261 -2.32 -5.65 -8.52
CA SER A 261 -1.97 -4.80 -7.37
C SER A 261 -0.80 -3.87 -7.66
N TYR A 262 0.01 -4.18 -8.68
CA TYR A 262 1.15 -3.36 -9.11
C TYR A 262 0.83 -2.51 -10.34
N LEU A 263 -0.45 -2.31 -10.69
CA LEU A 263 -0.84 -1.42 -11.78
C LEU A 263 -1.70 -0.26 -11.24
N GLN A 264 -1.58 0.90 -11.87
CA GLN A 264 -2.42 2.06 -11.57
C GLN A 264 -2.67 2.93 -12.81
N SER A 265 -3.80 3.63 -12.83
CA SER A 265 -4.25 4.45 -13.97
C SER A 265 -3.43 5.72 -14.17
N LYS A 266 -2.92 6.32 -13.09
CA LYS A 266 -2.07 7.52 -13.15
C LYS A 266 -0.61 7.09 -13.22
N LYS A 267 0.18 7.70 -14.10
CA LYS A 267 1.63 7.46 -14.10
C LYS A 267 2.15 7.77 -12.69
N PRO A 268 2.74 6.80 -11.98
CA PRO A 268 3.39 7.11 -10.72
C PRO A 268 4.43 8.18 -11.02
N SER A 269 4.54 9.14 -10.09
CA SER A 269 5.79 9.89 -9.98
C SER A 269 6.93 8.90 -10.04
N ALA A 270 8.00 9.21 -10.79
CA ALA A 270 9.17 8.34 -10.85
C ALA A 270 9.45 7.73 -9.47
N VAL A 271 9.85 6.46 -9.37
CA VAL A 271 10.56 6.00 -8.17
C VAL A 271 11.78 6.89 -8.10
N LEU A 272 11.66 8.00 -7.39
CA LEU A 272 12.71 8.34 -6.46
C LEU A 272 12.92 7.04 -5.72
N PRO A 273 14.11 6.41 -5.82
CA PRO A 273 14.41 5.16 -5.12
C PRO A 273 13.68 5.19 -3.78
N ALA A 274 12.90 4.13 -3.45
CA ALA A 274 12.18 4.05 -2.18
C ALA A 274 13.07 4.73 -1.14
N PRO A 275 12.62 5.84 -0.50
CA PRO A 275 13.55 6.75 0.15
C PRO A 275 14.46 5.86 0.99
N PRO A 276 15.79 5.89 0.77
CA PRO A 276 16.68 5.13 1.63
C PRO A 276 16.21 5.39 3.06
N PRO A 277 16.16 4.37 3.95
CA PRO A 277 15.70 4.55 5.33
C PRO A 277 16.16 5.93 5.78
N ALA A 278 15.18 6.81 6.06
CA ALA A 278 15.38 8.25 5.94
C ALA A 278 16.72 8.60 6.59
N ALA A 279 17.68 9.08 5.79
CA ALA A 279 19.10 9.01 6.15
C ALA A 279 19.31 9.47 7.59
N GLY A 280 19.98 8.70 8.43
CA GLY A 280 20.17 9.04 9.84
C GLY A 280 19.04 8.63 10.78
N ASN A 281 18.01 7.89 10.35
CA ASN A 281 17.03 7.27 11.25
C ASN A 281 17.65 6.23 12.20
N ASP A 282 18.84 5.75 11.87
CA ASP A 282 19.72 4.91 12.64
C ASP A 282 20.56 5.67 13.68
N ILE A 283 20.48 7.01 13.69
CA ILE A 283 21.27 7.90 14.55
C ILE A 283 20.39 8.50 15.64
N THR A 284 20.86 8.48 16.88
CA THR A 284 20.28 9.16 18.03
C THR A 284 21.26 10.15 18.66
N VAL A 285 20.93 11.44 18.59
CA VAL A 285 21.70 12.52 19.22
C VAL A 285 21.14 12.84 20.60
N ILE A 286 22.03 12.87 21.60
CA ILE A 286 21.67 13.28 22.95
C ILE A 286 22.11 14.73 23.17
N ILE A 287 21.14 15.59 23.43
CA ILE A 287 21.38 16.99 23.79
C ILE A 287 21.24 17.13 25.30
N ASP A 288 22.28 17.66 25.95
CA ASP A 288 22.32 17.86 27.39
C ASP A 288 22.43 19.35 27.72
N PRO A 289 21.30 20.06 27.93
CA PRO A 289 21.36 21.40 28.48
C PRO A 289 21.87 21.34 29.93
N GLY A 290 23.02 21.95 30.20
CA GLY A 290 23.64 21.97 31.53
C GLY A 290 22.72 22.50 32.64
N HIS A 291 23.00 22.15 33.89
CA HIS A 291 22.28 22.67 35.09
C HIS A 291 20.76 22.40 35.07
N GLY A 292 19.97 23.16 35.83
CA GLY A 292 18.51 23.07 35.89
C GLY A 292 17.99 22.80 37.31
N GLY A 293 16.70 23.07 37.54
CA GLY A 293 16.08 23.00 38.85
C GLY A 293 16.80 23.88 39.86
N SER A 294 17.28 23.26 40.94
CA SER A 294 17.99 23.92 42.04
C SER A 294 19.39 24.42 41.69
N ASP A 295 19.97 23.96 40.59
CA ASP A 295 21.27 24.41 40.11
C ASP A 295 21.06 25.46 38.99
N PRO A 296 21.30 26.74 39.25
CA PRO A 296 21.14 27.79 38.25
C PRO A 296 22.26 27.78 37.18
N GLY A 297 23.37 27.10 37.45
CA GLY A 297 24.64 27.35 36.77
C GLY A 297 25.18 28.74 37.05
N ALA A 298 26.06 29.23 36.19
CA ALA A 298 26.56 30.59 36.26
C ALA A 298 25.46 31.63 36.03
N ASP A 299 25.64 32.82 36.60
CA ASP A 299 24.80 33.98 36.38
C ASP A 299 25.61 35.18 35.88
N GLY A 300 24.96 36.04 35.10
CA GLY A 300 25.59 37.24 34.56
C GLY A 300 24.57 38.14 33.88
N PHE A 301 24.63 39.45 34.15
CA PHE A 301 23.77 40.47 33.53
C PHE A 301 22.25 40.15 33.55
N GLY A 302 21.77 39.49 34.62
CA GLY A 302 20.36 39.10 34.76
C GLY A 302 19.96 37.82 34.02
N PHE A 303 20.91 37.09 33.44
CA PHE A 303 20.69 35.79 32.81
C PHE A 303 21.25 34.66 33.68
N LEU A 304 20.53 33.54 33.71
CA LEU A 304 20.97 32.29 34.34
C LEU A 304 21.35 31.30 33.26
N GLU A 305 22.51 30.65 33.43
CA GLU A 305 23.04 29.68 32.48
C GLU A 305 22.01 28.59 32.16
N LYS A 306 21.36 28.00 33.18
CA LYS A 306 20.36 26.93 33.00
C LYS A 306 19.25 27.29 31.99
N ASN A 307 18.86 28.56 31.92
CA ASN A 307 17.80 29.04 31.03
C ASN A 307 18.34 29.26 29.61
N VAL A 308 19.52 29.86 29.52
CA VAL A 308 20.21 30.10 28.25
C VAL A 308 20.50 28.78 27.52
N VAL A 309 21.07 27.80 28.22
CA VAL A 309 21.48 26.53 27.61
C VAL A 309 20.28 25.65 27.25
N LEU A 310 19.18 25.71 28.02
CA LEU A 310 17.92 25.05 27.66
C LEU A 310 17.32 25.67 26.40
N ASN A 311 17.31 27.00 26.29
CA ASN A 311 16.83 27.71 25.11
C ASN A 311 17.65 27.32 23.87
N VAL A 312 18.98 27.32 23.95
CA VAL A 312 19.84 26.90 22.82
C VAL A 312 19.63 25.42 22.47
N GLY A 313 19.55 24.54 23.48
CA GLY A 313 19.28 23.11 23.27
C GLY A 313 17.94 22.85 22.57
N ASN A 314 16.90 23.60 22.93
CA ASN A 314 15.60 23.54 22.26
C ASN A 314 15.67 24.02 20.80
N HIS A 315 16.43 25.08 20.51
CA HIS A 315 16.66 25.53 19.13
C HIS A 315 17.43 24.49 18.31
N MET A 316 18.46 23.87 18.89
CA MET A 316 19.19 22.77 18.24
C MET A 316 18.24 21.59 17.93
N LYS A 317 17.42 21.17 18.90
CA LYS A 317 16.40 20.13 18.69
C LYS A 317 15.41 20.49 17.58
N ALA A 318 14.94 21.74 17.52
CA ALA A 318 14.00 22.18 16.50
C ALA A 318 14.53 22.08 15.05
N TYR A 319 15.86 22.06 14.86
CA TYR A 319 16.45 21.74 13.56
C TYR A 319 16.46 20.24 13.28
N PHE A 320 16.80 19.41 14.26
CA PHE A 320 16.73 17.95 14.13
C PHE A 320 15.30 17.42 13.95
N ASP A 321 14.28 18.05 14.53
CA ASP A 321 12.87 17.65 14.36
C ASP A 321 12.38 17.72 12.90
N LYS A 322 13.18 18.31 12.01
CA LYS A 322 12.94 18.40 10.56
C LYS A 322 13.76 17.38 9.76
N THR A 323 14.46 16.48 10.45
CA THR A 323 15.28 15.41 9.86
C THR A 323 14.78 14.06 10.36
N ALA A 324 15.37 12.95 9.88
CA ALA A 324 15.10 11.63 10.41
C ALA A 324 16.00 11.26 11.60
N ILE A 325 17.01 12.07 11.91
CA ILE A 325 17.92 11.85 13.04
C ILE A 325 17.14 11.98 14.33
N GLN A 326 17.20 10.96 15.17
CA GLN A 326 16.49 10.94 16.44
C GLN A 326 17.19 11.84 17.44
N VAL A 327 16.42 12.55 18.28
CA VAL A 327 16.96 13.38 19.35
C VAL A 327 16.30 13.07 20.67
N LYS A 328 17.11 12.97 21.73
CA LYS A 328 16.65 12.95 23.11
C LYS A 328 17.36 14.03 23.91
N MET A 329 16.64 14.68 24.80
CA MET A 329 17.21 15.68 25.70
C MET A 329 17.27 15.14 27.13
N THR A 330 18.37 15.38 27.85
CA THR A 330 18.49 14.99 29.28
C THR A 330 17.47 15.71 30.17
N ARG A 331 17.03 16.91 29.73
CA ARG A 331 15.89 17.65 30.27
C ARG A 331 15.23 18.49 29.18
N THR A 332 13.90 18.62 29.24
CA THR A 332 13.09 19.48 28.36
C THR A 332 12.47 20.67 29.09
N GLY A 333 12.65 20.74 30.41
CA GLY A 333 12.19 21.82 31.28
C GLY A 333 13.22 22.15 32.37
N ASP A 334 12.81 22.92 33.36
CA ASP A 334 13.65 23.32 34.49
C ASP A 334 13.73 22.24 35.58
N THR A 335 14.40 21.13 35.25
CA THR A 335 14.63 20.01 36.17
C THR A 335 16.13 19.80 36.40
N PHE A 336 16.51 19.23 37.53
CA PHE A 336 17.91 18.96 37.89
C PHE A 336 18.30 17.48 37.73
N PRO A 337 18.77 17.04 36.54
CA PRO A 337 19.43 15.74 36.42
C PRO A 337 20.86 15.81 36.93
N SER A 338 21.25 14.82 37.73
CA SER A 338 22.62 14.70 38.25
C SER A 338 23.63 14.41 37.13
N LEU A 339 24.91 14.69 37.35
CA LEU A 339 25.96 14.45 36.35
C LEU A 339 26.00 12.98 35.88
N THR A 340 25.82 12.04 36.81
CA THR A 340 25.77 10.60 36.49
C THR A 340 24.51 10.25 35.70
N GLN A 341 23.35 10.83 36.03
CA GLN A 341 22.12 10.59 35.25
C GLN A 341 22.27 11.09 33.81
N ARG A 342 22.90 12.25 33.61
CA ARG A 342 23.19 12.80 32.28
C ARG A 342 24.09 11.88 31.46
N ALA A 343 25.20 11.44 32.06
CA ALA A 343 26.15 10.54 31.40
C ALA A 343 25.52 9.20 31.02
N GLN A 344 24.71 8.61 31.91
CA GLN A 344 24.02 7.36 31.68
C GLN A 344 22.84 7.49 30.71
N PHE A 345 22.32 8.70 30.51
CA PHE A 345 21.18 8.95 29.64
C PHE A 345 21.43 8.49 28.20
N ALA A 346 22.64 8.73 27.68
CA ALA A 346 22.99 8.32 26.33
C ALA A 346 22.94 6.81 26.15
N GLY A 347 23.62 6.05 27.01
CA GLY A 347 23.56 4.58 26.97
C GLY A 347 22.13 4.04 27.18
N LYS A 348 21.36 4.65 28.08
CA LYS A 348 19.97 4.23 28.37
C LYS A 348 19.03 4.36 27.17
N TYR A 349 19.21 5.39 26.34
CA TYR A 349 18.32 5.68 25.22
C TYR A 349 18.94 5.38 23.85
N GLY A 350 20.04 4.62 23.81
CA GLY A 350 20.70 4.24 22.56
C GLY A 350 21.25 5.43 21.79
N GLY A 351 21.82 6.42 22.49
CA GLY A 351 22.50 7.54 21.86
C GLY A 351 23.74 7.10 21.09
N ASP A 352 24.03 7.77 19.99
CA ASP A 352 25.25 7.60 19.19
C ASP A 352 26.25 8.73 19.44
N LEU A 353 25.78 9.87 19.96
CA LEU A 353 26.62 10.97 20.41
C LEU A 353 25.95 11.79 21.51
N PHE A 354 26.76 12.52 22.27
CA PHE A 354 26.32 13.37 23.37
C PHE A 354 26.92 14.77 23.28
N VAL A 355 26.07 15.80 23.33
CA VAL A 355 26.46 17.23 23.31
C VAL A 355 25.94 17.90 24.56
N SER A 356 26.84 18.23 25.49
CA SER A 356 26.52 19.05 26.66
C SER A 356 26.71 20.52 26.35
N ILE A 357 25.70 21.34 26.62
CA ILE A 357 25.66 22.77 26.28
C ILE A 357 25.76 23.60 27.56
N HIS A 358 26.78 24.46 27.62
CA HIS A 358 27.11 25.29 28.77
C HIS A 358 27.46 26.74 28.34
N ALA A 359 27.46 27.64 29.33
CA ALA A 359 27.96 29.00 29.18
C ALA A 359 28.82 29.37 30.40
N ASN A 360 30.12 29.45 30.17
CA ASN A 360 31.16 29.61 31.19
C ASN A 360 31.00 30.90 31.99
N ALA A 361 31.74 31.03 33.10
CA ALA A 361 31.92 32.28 33.83
C ALA A 361 33.29 32.31 34.50
N PHE A 362 33.88 33.49 34.56
CA PHE A 362 35.14 33.69 35.27
C PHE A 362 35.29 35.16 35.66
N ASN A 363 34.63 35.55 36.74
CA ASN A 363 34.67 36.85 37.41
C ASN A 363 34.75 38.08 36.48
N ASN A 364 34.07 38.03 35.33
CA ASN A 364 34.10 39.01 34.24
C ASN A 364 35.46 39.23 33.55
N SER A 365 36.49 38.42 33.84
CA SER A 365 37.86 38.59 33.32
C SER A 365 38.19 37.71 32.11
N ALA A 366 37.32 36.76 31.75
CA ALA A 366 37.50 35.89 30.60
C ALA A 366 36.36 36.03 29.59
N ASN A 367 36.65 35.72 28.33
CA ASN A 367 35.70 35.69 27.24
C ASN A 367 36.12 34.65 26.19
N GLY A 368 35.19 34.34 25.29
CA GLY A 368 35.41 33.43 24.17
C GLY A 368 34.75 32.06 24.32
N GLN A 369 34.98 31.21 23.32
CA GLN A 369 34.36 29.91 23.17
C GLN A 369 35.39 28.80 23.28
N GLU A 370 34.99 27.69 23.87
CA GLU A 370 35.80 26.48 24.00
C GLU A 370 34.92 25.23 23.95
N SER A 371 35.55 24.10 23.68
CA SER A 371 34.89 22.80 23.73
C SER A 371 35.80 21.79 24.38
N PHE A 372 35.22 20.85 25.13
CA PHE A 372 35.94 19.85 25.88
C PHE A 372 35.59 18.45 25.41
N TYR A 373 36.61 17.58 25.38
CA TYR A 373 36.47 16.14 25.27
C TYR A 373 37.19 15.46 26.43
N TYR A 374 36.81 14.21 26.74
CA TYR A 374 37.54 13.42 27.72
C TYR A 374 38.59 12.55 27.03
N SER A 375 39.81 12.61 27.58
CA SER A 375 40.95 11.80 27.17
C SER A 375 41.74 11.48 28.43
N SER A 376 41.93 10.20 28.71
CA SER A 376 42.86 9.77 29.74
C SER A 376 43.46 8.43 29.35
N ARG A 377 44.64 8.11 29.89
CA ARG A 377 45.32 6.83 29.62
C ARG A 377 44.51 5.61 30.10
N ALA A 378 43.57 5.82 31.03
CA ALA A 378 42.65 4.83 31.55
C ALA A 378 41.19 5.25 31.31
N ALA A 379 40.91 5.85 30.15
CA ALA A 379 39.63 6.51 29.90
C ALA A 379 38.47 5.53 30.03
N THR A 380 37.55 5.82 30.96
CA THR A 380 36.30 5.06 31.14
C THR A 380 35.34 5.25 29.97
N ASN A 381 35.45 6.37 29.26
CA ASN A 381 34.84 6.56 27.95
C ASN A 381 35.91 6.30 26.87
N PRO A 382 35.80 5.24 26.05
CA PRO A 382 36.83 4.86 25.09
C PRO A 382 36.82 5.70 23.79
N TYR A 383 35.84 6.58 23.57
CA TYR A 383 35.62 7.30 22.31
C TYR A 383 36.45 8.59 22.19
N THR A 384 37.72 8.57 22.58
CA THR A 384 38.58 9.77 22.65
C THR A 384 38.70 10.51 21.31
N ASN A 385 38.98 9.78 20.21
CA ASN A 385 39.20 10.39 18.90
C ASN A 385 37.92 10.98 18.32
N GLN A 386 36.81 10.24 18.41
CA GLN A 386 35.48 10.69 18.02
C GLN A 386 35.07 11.94 18.81
N SER A 387 35.25 11.92 20.13
CA SER A 387 34.90 13.04 21.01
C SER A 387 35.74 14.29 20.71
N LYS A 388 37.03 14.11 20.42
CA LYS A 388 37.91 15.20 19.99
C LYS A 388 37.45 15.79 18.65
N ALA A 389 37.15 14.95 17.66
CA ALA A 389 36.65 15.39 16.36
C ALA A 389 35.32 16.14 16.49
N LEU A 390 34.36 15.57 17.22
CA LEU A 390 33.08 16.22 17.52
C LEU A 390 33.27 17.60 18.15
N SER A 391 34.19 17.71 19.11
CA SER A 391 34.51 19.00 19.77
C SER A 391 35.10 20.02 18.79
N ILE A 392 35.95 19.60 17.84
CA ILE A 392 36.50 20.47 16.78
C ILE A 392 35.38 21.03 15.90
N TYR A 393 34.46 20.19 15.41
CA TYR A 393 33.35 20.65 14.57
C TYR A 393 32.41 21.59 15.32
N MET A 394 32.13 21.28 16.59
CA MET A 394 31.33 22.15 17.46
C MET A 394 31.95 23.53 17.58
N LEU A 395 33.20 23.62 18.01
CA LEU A 395 33.90 24.90 18.14
C LEU A 395 33.96 25.68 16.82
N GLY A 396 34.20 24.99 15.71
CA GLY A 396 34.21 25.59 14.39
C GLY A 396 32.90 26.31 14.02
N ARG A 397 31.75 25.64 14.16
CA ARG A 397 30.45 26.26 13.87
C ARG A 397 30.02 27.29 14.91
N MET A 398 30.38 27.10 16.18
CA MET A 398 30.15 28.11 17.21
C MET A 398 30.84 29.43 16.84
N GLN A 399 32.07 29.37 16.32
CA GLN A 399 32.84 30.54 15.87
C GLN A 399 32.25 31.19 14.61
N GLU A 400 31.68 30.41 13.69
CA GLU A 400 30.95 30.95 12.54
C GLU A 400 29.67 31.69 12.97
N ALA A 401 29.00 31.23 14.03
CA ALA A 401 27.79 31.85 14.53
C ALA A 401 28.07 33.09 15.37
N TRP A 402 28.99 32.99 16.32
CA TRP A 402 29.41 34.11 17.18
C TRP A 402 30.93 34.30 17.01
N PRO A 403 31.37 35.42 16.42
CA PRO A 403 32.79 35.71 16.20
C PRO A 403 33.48 36.17 17.50
N LEU A 404 33.43 35.33 18.53
CA LEU A 404 34.06 35.52 19.82
C LEU A 404 35.47 34.92 19.84
N VAL A 405 36.25 35.22 20.87
CA VAL A 405 37.61 34.67 21.01
C VAL A 405 37.58 33.13 20.94
N ASN A 406 38.36 32.53 20.05
CA ASN A 406 38.53 31.08 20.00
C ASN A 406 39.54 30.63 21.06
N ARG A 407 39.09 29.89 22.06
CA ARG A 407 39.94 29.38 23.16
C ARG A 407 40.38 27.93 22.95
N GLY A 408 40.01 27.31 21.83
CA GLY A 408 40.45 26.00 21.41
C GLY A 408 39.66 24.82 21.97
N VAL A 409 39.97 23.65 21.44
CA VAL A 409 39.47 22.35 21.91
C VAL A 409 40.40 21.82 23.00
N LYS A 410 39.84 21.42 24.14
CA LYS A 410 40.61 21.06 25.34
C LYS A 410 40.25 19.68 25.87
N GLU A 411 41.20 19.07 26.56
CA GLU A 411 40.92 17.89 27.38
C GLU A 411 40.33 18.32 28.72
N GLY A 412 39.24 17.68 29.15
CA GLY A 412 38.54 18.01 30.38
C GLY A 412 38.07 16.77 31.12
N ASN A 413 38.41 16.66 32.41
CA ASN A 413 37.99 15.55 33.27
C ASN A 413 36.58 15.76 33.85
N LEU A 414 35.60 16.02 32.97
CA LEU A 414 34.22 16.35 33.33
C LEU A 414 33.37 15.08 33.44
N ALA A 415 32.57 14.95 34.50
CA ALA A 415 31.83 13.71 34.76
C ALA A 415 30.91 13.29 33.61
N VAL A 416 30.21 14.24 32.98
CA VAL A 416 29.30 13.99 31.84
C VAL A 416 30.01 13.48 30.58
N LEU A 417 31.33 13.74 30.46
CA LEU A 417 32.16 13.25 29.37
C LEU A 417 32.84 11.92 29.75
N ARG A 418 33.46 11.89 30.94
CA ARG A 418 34.20 10.73 31.47
C ARG A 418 33.31 9.50 31.66
N GLN A 419 32.11 9.68 32.21
CA GLN A 419 31.20 8.57 32.53
C GLN A 419 30.27 8.21 31.37
N ASN A 420 30.39 8.90 30.23
CA ASN A 420 29.56 8.62 29.07
C ASN A 420 30.00 7.35 28.34
N THR A 421 29.08 6.72 27.64
CA THR A 421 29.32 5.47 26.90
C THR A 421 29.33 5.67 25.39
N VAL A 422 29.36 6.92 24.93
CA VAL A 422 29.33 7.31 23.51
C VAL A 422 30.30 8.48 23.27
N PRO A 423 30.64 8.82 22.02
CA PRO A 423 31.32 10.08 21.70
C PRO A 423 30.64 11.28 22.37
N ALA A 424 31.39 12.04 23.18
CA ALA A 424 30.83 13.07 24.04
C ALA A 424 31.65 14.36 24.00
N THR A 425 30.97 15.49 23.85
CA THR A 425 31.58 16.83 23.94
C THR A 425 30.79 17.71 24.91
N LEU A 426 31.49 18.67 25.52
CA LEU A 426 30.87 19.77 26.24
C LEU A 426 31.31 21.07 25.58
N VAL A 427 30.35 21.92 25.23
CA VAL A 427 30.60 23.22 24.60
C VAL A 427 30.35 24.34 25.59
N GLU A 428 31.32 25.25 25.68
CA GLU A 428 31.17 26.54 26.34
C GLU A 428 30.97 27.59 25.26
N MET A 429 29.72 28.01 25.08
CA MET A 429 29.33 28.88 23.95
C MET A 429 29.86 30.31 24.05
N GLY A 430 30.34 30.70 25.23
CA GLY A 430 30.75 32.05 25.63
C GLY A 430 30.76 32.16 27.15
N PHE A 431 31.25 33.27 27.69
CA PHE A 431 31.22 33.56 29.12
C PHE A 431 29.99 34.42 29.47
N ILE A 432 29.06 33.92 30.29
CA ILE A 432 27.80 34.61 30.62
C ILE A 432 28.03 35.91 31.42
N ASP A 433 29.14 35.99 32.15
CA ASP A 433 29.58 37.17 32.91
C ASP A 433 30.55 38.06 32.10
N SER A 434 30.80 37.77 30.82
CA SER A 434 31.60 38.65 29.96
C SER A 434 30.73 39.73 29.33
N ALA A 435 31.11 41.00 29.55
CA ALA A 435 30.50 42.15 28.88
C ALA A 435 30.58 42.10 27.33
N THR A 436 31.50 41.30 26.79
CA THR A 436 31.64 41.08 25.34
C THR A 436 30.68 39.97 24.86
N ASP A 437 30.70 38.83 25.52
CA ASP A 437 29.99 37.63 25.05
C ASP A 437 28.49 37.72 25.34
N ILE A 438 28.11 38.40 26.42
CA ILE A 438 26.71 38.59 26.80
C ILE A 438 25.88 39.24 25.69
N LYS A 439 26.49 40.04 24.82
CA LYS A 439 25.83 40.64 23.65
C LYS A 439 25.20 39.60 22.73
N TYR A 440 25.81 38.42 22.64
CA TYR A 440 25.29 37.28 21.90
C TYR A 440 24.39 36.41 22.78
N ILE A 441 24.83 36.10 24.00
CA ILE A 441 24.10 35.21 24.91
C ILE A 441 22.71 35.75 25.25
N GLN A 442 22.55 37.06 25.46
CA GLN A 442 21.27 37.68 25.85
C GLN A 442 20.25 37.76 24.70
N SER A 443 20.70 37.72 23.44
CA SER A 443 19.85 37.88 22.27
C SER A 443 19.23 36.55 21.83
N GLU A 444 17.91 36.49 21.75
CA GLU A 444 17.18 35.30 21.30
C GLU A 444 17.57 34.90 19.87
N THR A 445 17.76 35.88 18.98
CA THR A 445 18.20 35.61 17.60
C THR A 445 19.59 34.96 17.59
N HIS A 446 20.51 35.44 18.44
CA HIS A 446 21.85 34.86 18.53
C HIS A 446 21.84 33.47 19.17
N ARG A 447 20.99 33.21 20.18
CA ARG A 447 20.79 31.86 20.74
C ARG A 447 20.19 30.89 19.72
N LYS A 448 19.23 31.33 18.90
CA LYS A 448 18.70 30.55 17.78
C LYS A 448 19.79 30.21 16.76
N ASN A 449 20.64 31.18 16.42
CA ASN A 449 21.78 30.96 15.53
C ASN A 449 22.81 30.00 16.13
N MET A 450 23.00 30.01 17.45
CA MET A 450 23.84 29.04 18.13
C MET A 450 23.24 27.62 18.08
N GLY A 451 21.94 27.46 18.34
CA GLY A 451 21.27 26.16 18.17
C GLY A 451 21.39 25.62 16.74
N ARG A 452 21.28 26.50 15.74
CA ARG A 452 21.56 26.18 14.32
C ARG A 452 23.02 25.73 14.11
N ALA A 453 23.97 26.39 14.75
CA ALA A 453 25.39 26.09 14.63
C ALA A 453 25.74 24.72 15.20
N LEU A 454 25.22 24.37 16.38
CA LEU A 454 25.44 23.07 17.02
C LEU A 454 24.81 21.92 16.21
N PHE A 455 23.64 22.16 15.60
CA PHE A 455 23.05 21.24 14.62
C PHE A 455 23.98 21.03 13.41
N LEU A 456 24.47 22.10 12.80
CA LEU A 456 25.38 22.03 11.65
C LEU A 456 26.71 21.36 11.99
N ALA A 457 27.25 21.60 13.19
CA ALA A 457 28.47 20.95 13.67
C ALA A 457 28.28 19.44 13.82
N THR A 458 27.11 19.02 14.30
CA THR A 458 26.78 17.60 14.40
C THR A 458 26.73 16.95 13.01
N LEU A 459 26.13 17.64 12.03
CA LEU A 459 26.14 17.17 10.64
C LEU A 459 27.56 17.14 10.06
N ASP A 460 28.39 18.15 10.31
CA ASP A 460 29.78 18.17 9.82
C ASP A 460 30.61 17.04 10.42
N TYR A 461 30.43 16.73 11.71
CA TYR A 461 31.05 15.57 12.34
C TYR A 461 30.69 14.28 11.60
N TYR A 462 29.39 14.01 11.41
CA TYR A 462 28.98 12.80 10.72
C TYR A 462 29.43 12.76 9.26
N TYR A 463 29.33 13.89 8.55
CA TYR A 463 29.65 13.96 7.13
C TYR A 463 31.15 13.78 6.88
N HIS A 464 32.01 14.47 7.65
CA HIS A 464 33.45 14.51 7.41
C HIS A 464 34.23 13.44 8.18
N TYR A 465 33.88 13.21 9.45
CA TYR A 465 34.62 12.27 10.29
C TYR A 465 34.09 10.85 10.19
N GLU A 466 32.76 10.67 10.27
CA GLU A 466 32.12 9.34 10.15
C GLU A 466 31.80 8.94 8.69
N GLY A 467 32.03 9.82 7.72
CA GLY A 467 31.83 9.56 6.29
C GLY A 467 30.35 9.42 5.86
N ARG A 468 29.40 9.87 6.68
CA ARG A 468 27.94 9.81 6.44
C ARG A 468 27.46 10.87 5.45
N THR A 469 27.94 10.75 4.20
CA THR A 469 27.58 11.67 3.11
C THR A 469 26.08 11.65 2.77
N ASP A 470 25.35 10.61 3.17
CA ASP A 470 23.89 10.49 3.07
C ASP A 470 23.13 11.55 3.87
N LEU A 471 23.76 12.15 4.90
CA LEU A 471 23.18 13.22 5.71
C LEU A 471 23.28 14.62 5.08
N ALA A 472 23.96 14.76 3.92
CA ALA A 472 24.17 16.05 3.24
C ALA A 472 22.87 16.81 2.95
N GLN A 473 21.77 16.09 2.75
CA GLN A 473 20.45 16.66 2.50
C GLN A 473 19.96 17.56 3.66
N TYR A 474 20.37 17.30 4.90
CA TYR A 474 19.89 18.03 6.09
C TYR A 474 20.52 19.39 6.31
N TYR A 475 21.61 19.72 5.61
CA TYR A 475 22.16 21.08 5.64
C TYR A 475 21.15 22.13 5.10
N SER A 476 20.28 21.73 4.16
CA SER A 476 19.24 22.58 3.59
C SER A 476 18.20 23.03 4.63
N VAL A 477 17.96 22.23 5.68
CA VAL A 477 17.05 22.55 6.81
C VAL A 477 17.52 23.82 7.54
N ALA A 478 18.83 24.05 7.56
CA ALA A 478 19.47 25.23 8.13
C ALA A 478 19.88 26.26 7.06
N GLY A 479 19.53 26.06 5.79
CA GLY A 479 19.97 26.92 4.68
C GLY A 479 21.50 27.01 4.59
N SER A 480 22.20 25.87 4.71
CA SER A 480 23.66 25.80 4.72
C SER A 480 24.19 24.68 3.83
N SER A 481 25.50 24.46 3.90
CA SER A 481 26.25 23.38 3.24
C SER A 481 27.36 22.86 4.17
N PRO A 482 27.92 21.65 3.90
CA PRO A 482 29.05 21.12 4.67
C PRO A 482 30.20 22.13 4.79
N SER A 483 30.71 22.34 6.01
CA SER A 483 31.71 23.40 6.25
C SER A 483 33.01 23.06 5.56
N LYS A 484 33.50 23.90 4.64
CA LYS A 484 34.78 23.65 3.98
C LYS A 484 36.03 23.86 4.84
N ARG A 485 35.86 24.46 6.01
CA ARG A 485 36.94 25.01 6.83
C ARG A 485 37.36 24.09 7.98
N LEU A 486 36.59 23.04 8.24
CA LEU A 486 36.73 22.19 9.41
C LEU A 486 37.24 20.78 9.05
N HIS A 487 37.87 20.64 7.88
CA HIS A 487 38.41 19.38 7.34
C HIS A 487 39.86 19.14 7.72
#